data_AF-A0A4Q7ZA28-F1
#
_entry.id   AF-A0A4Q7ZA28-F1
#
_cell.length_a   1.000
_cell.length_b   1.000
_cell.length_c   1.000
_cell.angle_alpha   90.00
_cell.angle_beta   90.00
_cell.angle_gamma   90.00
#
_symmetry.space_group_name_H-M   'P 1'
#
loop_
_entity.id
_entity.type
_entity.pdbx_description
1 polymer ?
#
loop_
_entity_poly.entity_id
_entity_poly.type
_entity_poly.pdbx_seq_one_letter_code
_entity_poly.pdbx_strand_id
1 'polypeptide(L)'
;MFSIKRGLHMDNEKFKSLLETADFFDQTARKLLVTERGLHAETLIASVSRMSGSLMYRSFGHPASLEPGKAVLSDKADFYGPKLMNLMFGTLQQCGHQIGEANINTEYASTKYIPISFKESHARLAPFYLKYCEAAKLSHHDAAFAAAIATALLIHDCREVLDIRKGAGVAIYGLVEGTKTVPYPIGEKSERRPPNPEKKPWYKLW
;
A
#
# COMPACT_ATOMS: atom_id res chain seq x y z
N MET A 1 -45.81 14.96 -1.45
CA MET A 1 -44.79 14.90 -0.38
C MET A 1 -44.01 13.59 -0.55
N PHE A 2 -43.03 13.55 -1.46
CA PHE A 2 -42.22 12.35 -1.74
C PHE A 2 -40.79 12.57 -1.22
N SER A 3 -40.34 11.58 -0.47
CA SER A 3 -39.12 11.56 0.34
C SER A 3 -37.84 11.52 -0.52
N ILE A 4 -37.18 12.67 -0.65
CA ILE A 4 -35.80 12.81 -1.16
C ILE A 4 -34.87 13.02 0.05
N LYS A 5 -34.60 11.96 0.84
CA LYS A 5 -33.59 12.03 1.92
C LYS A 5 -32.70 10.78 2.08
N ARG A 6 -32.90 9.72 1.30
CA ARG A 6 -32.10 8.48 1.44
C ARG A 6 -30.82 8.42 0.60
N GLY A 7 -30.63 9.32 -0.37
CA GLY A 7 -29.44 9.30 -1.25
C GLY A 7 -28.19 9.96 -0.64
N LEU A 8 -28.35 10.98 0.21
CA LEU A 8 -27.23 11.80 0.71
C LEU A 8 -26.60 11.29 2.01
N HIS A 9 -27.23 10.34 2.70
CA HIS A 9 -26.74 9.84 3.99
C HIS A 9 -25.76 8.67 3.82
N MET A 10 -25.82 7.95 2.69
CA MET A 10 -25.03 6.74 2.43
C MET A 10 -23.59 7.03 1.98
N ASP A 11 -23.34 8.19 1.36
CA ASP A 11 -22.00 8.60 0.92
C ASP A 11 -21.12 9.12 2.07
N ASN A 12 -21.73 9.76 3.08
CA ASN A 12 -20.98 10.34 4.19
C ASN A 12 -20.53 9.28 5.20
N GLU A 13 -21.40 8.33 5.57
CA GLU A 13 -21.03 7.22 6.46
C GLU A 13 -19.97 6.31 5.83
N LYS A 14 -20.08 6.05 4.51
CA LYS A 14 -19.05 5.30 3.79
C LYS A 14 -17.73 6.04 3.78
N PHE A 15 -17.74 7.34 3.49
CA PHE A 15 -16.52 8.15 3.49
C PHE A 15 -15.87 8.23 4.88
N LYS A 16 -16.68 8.41 5.93
CA LYS A 16 -16.22 8.38 7.32
C LYS A 16 -15.56 7.04 7.66
N SER A 17 -16.19 5.92 7.30
CA SER A 17 -15.63 4.58 7.51
C SER A 17 -14.29 4.38 6.79
N LEU A 18 -14.13 4.94 5.58
CA LEU A 18 -12.85 4.93 4.87
C LEU A 18 -11.77 5.73 5.60
N LEU A 19 -12.11 6.91 6.16
CA LEU A 19 -11.17 7.73 6.92
C LEU A 19 -10.75 7.07 8.24
N GLU A 20 -11.69 6.49 8.99
CA GLU A 20 -11.40 5.74 10.22
C GLU A 20 -10.49 4.53 9.93
N THR A 21 -10.75 3.83 8.83
CA THR A 21 -9.90 2.71 8.40
C THR A 21 -8.51 3.19 7.96
N ALA A 22 -8.43 4.32 7.25
CA ALA A 22 -7.17 4.91 6.81
C ALA A 22 -6.30 5.31 8.02
N ASP A 23 -6.90 5.93 9.03
CA ASP A 23 -6.23 6.28 10.29
C ASP A 23 -5.73 5.04 11.04
N PHE A 24 -6.57 3.99 11.16
CA PHE A 24 -6.14 2.73 11.76
C PHE A 24 -4.95 2.11 11.02
N PHE A 25 -4.98 2.10 9.69
CA PHE A 25 -3.89 1.59 8.86
C PHE A 25 -2.62 2.40 9.03
N ASP A 26 -2.68 3.74 8.98
CA ASP A 26 -1.53 4.59 9.23
C ASP A 26 -0.89 4.30 10.60
N GLN A 27 -1.67 4.38 11.67
CA GLN A 27 -1.18 4.15 13.03
C GLN A 27 -0.57 2.76 13.21
N THR A 28 -1.18 1.74 12.58
CA THR A 28 -0.67 0.37 12.61
C THR A 28 0.66 0.27 11.87
N ALA A 29 0.77 0.89 10.69
CA ALA A 29 2.01 0.88 9.91
C ALA A 29 3.15 1.58 10.64
N ARG A 30 2.89 2.76 11.24
CA ARG A 30 3.88 3.48 12.05
C ARG A 30 4.39 2.64 13.21
N LYS A 31 3.52 1.90 13.89
CA LYS A 31 3.90 1.02 15.02
C LYS A 31 4.71 -0.20 14.57
N LEU A 32 4.37 -0.82 13.45
CA LEU A 32 4.94 -2.12 13.04
C LEU A 32 6.15 -2.02 12.12
N LEU A 33 6.39 -0.86 11.50
CA LEU A 33 7.51 -0.65 10.57
C LEU A 33 8.71 0.06 11.21
N VAL A 34 8.59 0.53 12.45
CA VAL A 34 9.74 1.04 13.20
C VAL A 34 10.80 -0.05 13.33
N THR A 35 12.05 0.35 13.12
CA THR A 35 13.24 -0.48 13.32
C THR A 35 14.16 0.19 14.34
N GLU A 36 15.26 -0.47 14.72
CA GLU A 36 16.32 0.14 15.56
C GLU A 36 16.89 1.42 14.95
N ARG A 37 16.83 1.57 13.62
CA ARG A 37 17.30 2.76 12.89
C ARG A 37 16.20 3.82 12.71
N GLY A 38 15.06 3.64 13.38
CA GLY A 38 13.88 4.48 13.21
C GLY A 38 12.97 4.01 12.07
N LEU A 39 12.11 4.91 11.61
CA LEU A 39 11.11 4.69 10.58
C LEU A 39 11.47 5.51 9.33
N HIS A 40 11.79 4.83 8.23
CA HIS A 40 12.05 5.48 6.95
C HIS A 40 10.74 5.81 6.23
N ALA A 41 10.61 7.04 5.73
CA ALA A 41 9.41 7.50 5.02
C ALA A 41 9.09 6.62 3.81
N GLU A 42 10.10 6.24 3.03
CA GLU A 42 9.96 5.36 1.87
C GLU A 42 9.43 3.99 2.27
N THR A 43 9.87 3.46 3.42
CA THR A 43 9.38 2.17 3.94
C THR A 43 7.91 2.26 4.30
N LEU A 44 7.54 3.32 5.02
CA LEU A 44 6.18 3.54 5.49
C LEU A 44 5.22 3.68 4.30
N ILE A 45 5.53 4.59 3.37
CA ILE A 45 4.73 4.86 2.17
C ILE A 45 4.62 3.62 1.29
N ALA A 46 5.74 2.97 0.95
CA ALA A 46 5.73 1.78 0.10
C ALA A 46 4.94 0.63 0.73
N SER A 47 5.05 0.42 2.03
CA SER A 47 4.37 -0.70 2.69
C SER A 47 2.86 -0.52 2.71
N VAL A 48 2.38 0.69 3.02
CA VAL A 48 0.94 0.97 3.05
C VAL A 48 0.36 0.97 1.63
N SER A 49 1.09 1.48 0.65
CA SER A 49 0.65 1.44 -0.75
C SER A 49 0.64 0.02 -1.32
N ARG A 50 1.63 -0.81 -0.98
CA ARG A 50 1.61 -2.27 -1.25
C ARG A 50 0.40 -2.96 -0.64
N MET A 51 0.03 -2.61 0.59
CA MET A 51 -1.16 -3.16 1.22
C MET A 51 -2.44 -2.70 0.53
N SER A 52 -2.53 -1.44 0.08
CA SER A 52 -3.65 -0.97 -0.74
C SER A 52 -3.81 -1.82 -2.01
N GLY A 53 -2.72 -2.01 -2.76
CA GLY A 53 -2.74 -2.86 -3.95
C GLY A 53 -3.07 -4.32 -3.62
N SER A 54 -2.50 -4.87 -2.55
CA SER A 54 -2.71 -6.25 -2.12
C SER A 54 -4.16 -6.52 -1.70
N LEU A 55 -4.79 -5.59 -0.98
CA LEU A 55 -6.21 -5.66 -0.63
C LEU A 55 -7.08 -5.60 -1.90
N MET A 56 -6.74 -4.73 -2.84
CA MET A 56 -7.44 -4.66 -4.12
C MET A 56 -7.29 -5.98 -4.89
N TYR A 57 -6.08 -6.54 -4.96
CA TYR A 57 -5.84 -7.86 -5.56
C TYR A 57 -6.75 -8.93 -4.97
N ARG A 58 -6.90 -8.96 -3.64
CA ARG A 58 -7.78 -9.93 -2.94
C ARG A 58 -9.25 -9.77 -3.30
N SER A 59 -9.70 -8.57 -3.70
CA SER A 59 -11.07 -8.36 -4.18
C SER A 59 -11.32 -8.91 -5.59
N PHE A 60 -10.28 -9.26 -6.34
CA PHE A 60 -10.42 -9.75 -7.71
C PHE A 60 -10.94 -11.18 -7.82
N GLY A 61 -10.87 -11.95 -6.73
CA GLY A 61 -11.35 -13.34 -6.69
C GLY A 61 -10.53 -14.30 -7.55
N HIS A 62 -9.21 -14.10 -7.61
CA HIS A 62 -8.30 -14.99 -8.35
C HIS A 62 -8.28 -16.41 -7.74
N PRO A 63 -7.93 -17.44 -8.55
CA PRO A 63 -7.79 -18.82 -8.05
C PRO A 63 -6.75 -18.93 -6.93
N ALA A 64 -7.01 -19.81 -5.96
CA ALA A 64 -6.13 -20.05 -4.82
C ALA A 64 -4.80 -20.75 -5.18
N SER A 65 -4.68 -21.29 -6.40
CA SER A 65 -3.50 -22.05 -6.86
C SER A 65 -2.32 -21.18 -7.30
N LEU A 66 -2.45 -19.85 -7.28
CA LEU A 66 -1.37 -18.96 -7.68
C LEU A 66 -0.28 -18.87 -6.61
N GLU A 67 0.98 -18.95 -7.03
CA GLU A 67 2.13 -18.90 -6.13
C GLU A 67 2.32 -17.48 -5.54
N PRO A 68 2.45 -17.35 -4.21
CA PRO A 68 2.75 -16.07 -3.56
C PRO A 68 3.99 -15.37 -4.11
N GLY A 69 3.93 -14.05 -4.26
CA GLY A 69 5.03 -13.24 -4.77
C GLY A 69 5.21 -13.26 -6.29
N LYS A 70 4.40 -14.02 -7.05
CA LYS A 70 4.43 -13.97 -8.50
C LYS A 70 3.65 -12.77 -9.04
N ALA A 71 4.18 -12.18 -10.11
CA ALA A 71 3.45 -11.19 -10.89
C ALA A 71 2.32 -11.85 -11.71
N VAL A 72 1.18 -11.19 -11.79
CA VAL A 72 -0.02 -11.67 -12.48
C VAL A 72 -0.49 -10.60 -13.45
N LEU A 73 -0.65 -10.98 -14.72
CA LEU A 73 -1.33 -10.15 -15.71
C LEU A 73 -2.84 -10.24 -15.45
N SER A 74 -3.49 -9.10 -15.26
CA SER A 74 -4.89 -9.05 -14.85
C SER A 74 -5.54 -7.76 -15.34
N ASP A 75 -6.57 -7.90 -16.16
CA ASP A 75 -7.38 -6.76 -16.63
C ASP A 75 -8.00 -6.00 -15.46
N LYS A 76 -8.31 -6.71 -14.36
CA LYS A 76 -8.80 -6.07 -13.12
C LYS A 76 -7.71 -5.21 -12.49
N ALA A 77 -6.46 -5.65 -12.48
CA ALA A 77 -5.35 -4.83 -11.98
C ALA A 77 -5.13 -3.60 -12.87
N ASP A 78 -5.23 -3.75 -14.19
CA ASP A 78 -5.09 -2.63 -15.13
C ASP A 78 -6.25 -1.63 -15.02
N PHE A 79 -7.45 -2.08 -14.62
CA PHE A 79 -8.59 -1.21 -14.38
C PHE A 79 -8.58 -0.53 -13.01
N TYR A 80 -8.27 -1.27 -11.94
CA TYR A 80 -8.35 -0.74 -10.56
C TYR A 80 -7.06 -0.07 -10.08
N GLY A 81 -5.89 -0.42 -10.62
CA GLY A 81 -4.62 0.23 -10.30
C GLY A 81 -4.68 1.75 -10.50
N PRO A 82 -5.10 2.25 -11.68
CA PRO A 82 -5.29 3.68 -11.92
C PRO A 82 -6.29 4.33 -10.96
N LYS A 83 -7.33 3.61 -10.51
CA LYS A 83 -8.29 4.15 -9.55
C LYS A 83 -7.68 4.39 -8.17
N LEU A 84 -6.82 3.47 -7.70
CA LEU A 84 -6.07 3.68 -6.45
C LEU A 84 -5.13 4.88 -6.56
N MET A 85 -4.42 5.00 -7.69
CA MET A 85 -3.52 6.13 -7.95
C MET A 85 -4.29 7.47 -7.98
N ASN A 86 -5.43 7.51 -8.69
CA ASN A 86 -6.27 8.69 -8.77
C ASN A 86 -6.85 9.10 -7.41
N LEU A 87 -7.27 8.14 -6.59
CA LEU A 87 -7.73 8.42 -5.22
C LEU A 87 -6.61 9.00 -4.35
N MET A 88 -5.41 8.42 -4.42
CA MET A 88 -4.23 8.93 -3.73
C MET A 88 -3.89 10.37 -4.17
N PHE A 89 -3.86 10.63 -5.48
CA PHE A 89 -3.60 11.98 -6.00
C PHE A 89 -4.70 12.98 -5.63
N GLY A 90 -5.97 12.59 -5.72
CA GLY A 90 -7.08 13.43 -5.29
C GLY A 90 -7.00 13.79 -3.81
N THR A 91 -6.60 12.84 -2.96
CA THR A 91 -6.37 13.08 -1.52
C THR A 91 -5.19 14.04 -1.31
N LEU A 92 -4.08 13.88 -2.04
CA LEU A 92 -2.95 14.81 -1.97
C LEU A 92 -3.33 16.24 -2.40
N GLN A 93 -4.17 16.38 -3.43
CA GLN A 93 -4.69 17.67 -3.88
C GLN A 93 -5.59 18.31 -2.82
N GLN A 94 -6.42 17.53 -2.13
CA GLN A 94 -7.20 18.01 -0.98
C GLN A 94 -6.29 18.48 0.17
N CYS A 95 -5.11 17.88 0.33
CA CYS A 95 -4.08 18.34 1.26
C CYS A 95 -3.23 19.53 0.73
N GLY A 96 -3.61 20.14 -0.40
CA GLY A 96 -2.96 21.32 -0.97
C GLY A 96 -1.82 21.03 -1.96
N HIS A 97 -1.59 19.78 -2.34
CA HIS A 97 -0.49 19.41 -3.22
C HIS A 97 -0.94 19.23 -4.67
N GLN A 98 -0.43 20.08 -5.57
CA GLN A 98 -0.69 19.96 -7.01
C GLN A 98 0.19 18.88 -7.65
N ILE A 99 -0.13 17.62 -7.35
CA ILE A 99 0.59 16.45 -7.84
C ILE A 99 -0.32 15.53 -8.66
N GLY A 100 0.27 14.90 -9.67
CA GLY A 100 -0.34 13.90 -10.53
C GLY A 100 0.73 13.18 -11.34
N GLU A 101 0.33 12.23 -12.18
CA GLU A 101 1.26 11.38 -12.96
C GLU A 101 2.27 12.20 -13.79
N ALA A 102 1.85 13.33 -14.34
CA ALA A 102 2.71 14.17 -15.18
C ALA A 102 3.87 14.84 -14.43
N ASN A 103 3.87 14.85 -13.10
CA ASN A 103 4.80 15.68 -12.32
C ASN A 103 5.39 14.98 -11.07
N ILE A 104 5.24 13.66 -10.98
CA ILE A 104 5.95 12.83 -9.99
C ILE A 104 7.44 12.70 -10.32
N ASN A 105 8.24 12.29 -9.33
CA ASN A 105 9.61 11.87 -9.57
C ASN A 105 9.62 10.36 -9.90
N THR A 106 9.73 10.03 -11.19
CA THR A 106 9.68 8.65 -11.69
C THR A 106 10.89 7.81 -11.29
N GLU A 107 12.02 8.42 -10.92
CA GLU A 107 13.18 7.69 -10.40
C GLU A 107 12.84 6.95 -9.09
N TYR A 108 11.98 7.57 -8.27
CA TYR A 108 11.52 7.01 -7.01
C TYR A 108 10.42 5.96 -7.17
N ALA A 109 9.85 5.80 -8.37
CA ALA A 109 8.94 4.71 -8.69
C ALA A 109 9.69 3.39 -8.96
N SER A 110 10.57 3.01 -8.04
CA SER A 110 11.43 1.83 -8.14
C SER A 110 11.77 1.23 -6.77
N THR A 111 12.22 -0.03 -6.77
CA THR A 111 12.68 -0.72 -5.54
C THR A 111 13.96 -0.14 -4.94
N LYS A 112 14.73 0.65 -5.71
CA LYS A 112 16.04 1.19 -5.30
C LYS A 112 15.97 1.97 -3.98
N TYR A 113 14.85 2.62 -3.72
CA TYR A 113 14.63 3.50 -2.58
C TYR A 113 13.80 2.85 -1.46
N ILE A 114 13.36 1.61 -1.65
CA ILE A 114 12.48 0.90 -0.71
C ILE A 114 13.32 -0.17 0.00
N PRO A 115 13.70 0.01 1.28
CA PRO A 115 14.68 -0.85 1.94
C PRO A 115 14.14 -2.21 2.38
N ILE A 116 12.83 -2.46 2.21
CA ILE A 116 12.20 -3.74 2.53
C ILE A 116 11.45 -4.34 1.34
N SER A 117 11.40 -5.67 1.31
CA SER A 117 10.72 -6.42 0.24
C SER A 117 9.19 -6.38 0.36
N PHE A 118 8.49 -6.72 -0.71
CA PHE A 118 7.03 -6.94 -0.69
C PHE A 118 6.64 -7.97 0.39
N LYS A 119 7.34 -9.13 0.43
CA LYS A 119 7.13 -10.18 1.45
C LYS A 119 7.24 -9.64 2.87
N GLU A 120 8.28 -8.86 3.14
CA GLU A 120 8.53 -8.31 4.47
C GLU A 120 7.45 -7.29 4.88
N SER A 121 7.09 -6.36 4.00
CA SER A 121 6.00 -5.41 4.27
C SER A 121 4.67 -6.12 4.52
N HIS A 122 4.36 -7.14 3.71
CA HIS A 122 3.13 -7.92 3.84
C HIS A 122 3.12 -8.73 5.16
N ALA A 123 4.23 -9.38 5.52
CA ALA A 123 4.33 -10.15 6.77
C ALA A 123 4.10 -9.28 8.01
N ARG A 124 4.53 -8.01 7.97
CA ARG A 124 4.35 -7.07 9.09
C ARG A 124 2.93 -6.50 9.17
N LEU A 125 2.34 -6.10 8.05
CA LEU A 125 1.07 -5.35 8.05
C LEU A 125 -0.18 -6.22 7.82
N ALA A 126 -0.11 -7.19 6.92
CA ALA A 126 -1.28 -7.96 6.50
C ALA A 126 -2.02 -8.66 7.64
N PRO A 127 -1.35 -9.26 8.66
CA PRO A 127 -2.06 -9.90 9.77
C PRO A 127 -3.01 -8.93 10.50
N PHE A 128 -2.63 -7.67 10.62
CA PHE A 128 -3.42 -6.66 11.33
C PHE A 128 -4.49 -6.04 10.43
N TYR A 129 -4.13 -5.74 9.18
CA TYR A 129 -5.07 -5.13 8.24
C TYR A 129 -6.22 -6.08 7.90
N LEU A 130 -5.91 -7.35 7.64
CA LEU A 130 -6.93 -8.34 7.29
C LEU A 130 -7.82 -8.66 8.50
N LYS A 131 -7.24 -8.78 9.70
CA LYS A 131 -8.02 -8.94 10.93
C LYS A 131 -8.93 -7.75 11.22
N TYR A 132 -8.48 -6.52 10.93
CA TYR A 132 -9.33 -5.35 11.02
C TYR A 132 -10.49 -5.41 10.01
N CYS A 133 -10.22 -5.78 8.76
CA CYS A 133 -11.25 -5.94 7.74
C CYS A 133 -12.31 -6.96 8.16
N GLU A 134 -11.89 -8.11 8.72
CA GLU A 134 -12.80 -9.13 9.26
C GLU A 134 -13.66 -8.57 10.41
N ALA A 135 -13.03 -7.94 11.40
CA ALA A 135 -13.72 -7.39 12.57
C ALA A 135 -14.71 -6.27 12.21
N ALA A 136 -14.32 -5.40 11.28
CA ALA A 136 -15.13 -4.28 10.81
C ALA A 136 -16.13 -4.69 9.70
N LYS A 137 -16.12 -5.96 9.25
CA LYS A 137 -16.89 -6.45 8.09
C LYS A 137 -16.65 -5.60 6.83
N LEU A 138 -15.42 -5.11 6.67
CA LEU A 138 -15.02 -4.26 5.56
C LEU A 138 -14.63 -5.11 4.35
N SER A 139 -15.13 -4.74 3.17
CA SER A 139 -14.72 -5.38 1.93
C SER A 139 -13.25 -5.09 1.64
N HIS A 140 -12.52 -6.04 1.06
CA HIS A 140 -11.12 -5.79 0.64
C HIS A 140 -11.01 -4.63 -0.36
N HIS A 141 -12.05 -4.40 -1.17
CA HIS A 141 -12.11 -3.29 -2.11
C HIS A 141 -12.17 -1.93 -1.38
N ASP A 142 -13.05 -1.78 -0.39
CA ASP A 142 -13.13 -0.53 0.39
C ASP A 142 -11.88 -0.36 1.27
N ALA A 143 -11.35 -1.44 1.84
CA ALA A 143 -10.08 -1.43 2.56
C ALA A 143 -8.91 -0.95 1.68
N ALA A 144 -8.87 -1.37 0.41
CA ALA A 144 -7.86 -0.91 -0.53
C ALA A 144 -7.93 0.61 -0.76
N PHE A 145 -9.15 1.17 -0.88
CA PHE A 145 -9.34 2.61 -0.97
C PHE A 145 -8.92 3.35 0.30
N ALA A 146 -9.29 2.83 1.47
CA ALA A 146 -8.82 3.38 2.75
C ALA A 146 -7.28 3.38 2.85
N ALA A 147 -6.62 2.30 2.42
CA ALA A 147 -5.16 2.24 2.38
C ALA A 147 -4.53 3.19 1.34
N ALA A 148 -5.21 3.49 0.23
CA ALA A 148 -4.75 4.51 -0.73
C ALA A 148 -4.86 5.93 -0.15
N ILE A 149 -5.93 6.20 0.62
CA ILE A 149 -6.08 7.45 1.37
C ILE A 149 -4.99 7.55 2.44
N ALA A 150 -4.77 6.50 3.23
CA ALA A 150 -3.69 6.45 4.22
C ALA A 150 -2.32 6.69 3.58
N THR A 151 -2.07 6.12 2.39
CA THR A 151 -0.84 6.37 1.62
C THR A 151 -0.66 7.84 1.28
N ALA A 152 -1.71 8.52 0.82
CA ALA A 152 -1.66 9.96 0.53
C ALA A 152 -1.39 10.80 1.77
N LEU A 153 -2.05 10.49 2.89
CA LEU A 153 -1.82 11.16 4.17
C LEU A 153 -0.38 10.95 4.66
N LEU A 154 0.15 9.75 4.52
CA LEU A 154 1.55 9.44 4.84
C LEU A 154 2.55 10.24 4.00
N ILE A 155 2.31 10.37 2.69
CA ILE A 155 3.14 11.24 1.83
C ILE A 155 3.08 12.69 2.32
N HIS A 156 1.88 13.19 2.65
CA HIS A 156 1.71 14.52 3.21
C HIS A 156 2.45 14.67 4.56
N ASP A 157 2.32 13.73 5.48
CA ASP A 157 2.94 13.82 6.79
C ASP A 157 4.47 13.76 6.72
N CYS A 158 5.02 13.01 5.76
CA CYS A 158 6.45 12.83 5.58
C CYS A 158 7.11 13.92 4.70
N ARG A 159 6.40 14.95 4.25
CA ARG A 159 6.94 15.87 3.21
C ARG A 159 8.21 16.63 3.60
N GLU A 160 8.41 16.88 4.89
CA GLU A 160 9.58 17.58 5.40
C GLU A 160 10.85 16.72 5.33
N VAL A 161 10.71 15.39 5.25
CA VAL A 161 11.84 14.44 5.16
C VAL A 161 11.96 13.78 3.79
N LEU A 162 10.86 13.65 3.05
CA LEU A 162 10.81 13.11 1.70
C LEU A 162 9.88 13.97 0.85
N ASP A 163 10.46 14.66 -0.15
CA ASP A 163 9.70 15.50 -1.09
C ASP A 163 8.45 14.77 -1.64
N ILE A 164 7.34 15.51 -1.75
CA ILE A 164 6.02 14.98 -2.15
C ILE A 164 6.09 14.20 -3.47
N ARG A 165 6.87 14.69 -4.45
CA ARG A 165 6.99 14.04 -5.78
C ARG A 165 7.75 12.72 -5.70
N LYS A 166 8.73 12.64 -4.80
CA LYS A 166 9.44 11.39 -4.49
C LYS A 166 8.55 10.42 -3.73
N GLY A 167 7.85 10.87 -2.70
CA GLY A 167 6.90 10.05 -1.94
C GLY A 167 5.79 9.47 -2.81
N ALA A 168 5.21 10.26 -3.70
CA ALA A 168 4.23 9.77 -4.67
C ALA A 168 4.80 8.75 -5.66
N GLY A 169 6.05 8.92 -6.11
CA GLY A 169 6.76 7.92 -6.92
C GLY A 169 6.87 6.57 -6.20
N VAL A 170 7.33 6.58 -4.94
CA VAL A 170 7.41 5.38 -4.09
C VAL A 170 6.03 4.73 -3.94
N ALA A 171 5.00 5.53 -3.69
CA ALA A 171 3.64 5.04 -3.52
C ALA A 171 3.10 4.36 -4.78
N ILE A 172 3.28 4.95 -5.96
CA ILE A 172 2.88 4.35 -7.25
C ILE A 172 3.52 2.99 -7.44
N TYR A 173 4.84 2.89 -7.20
CA TYR A 173 5.51 1.60 -7.31
C TYR A 173 4.85 0.55 -6.40
N GLY A 174 4.59 0.88 -5.14
CA GLY A 174 3.95 -0.06 -4.22
C GLY A 174 2.49 -0.38 -4.58
N LEU A 175 1.71 0.56 -5.10
CA LEU A 175 0.35 0.30 -5.61
C LEU A 175 0.38 -0.68 -6.78
N VAL A 176 1.28 -0.48 -7.75
CA VAL A 176 1.44 -1.36 -8.90
C VAL A 176 1.91 -2.75 -8.46
N GLU A 177 2.95 -2.81 -7.62
CA GLU A 177 3.46 -4.06 -7.09
C GLU A 177 2.38 -4.81 -6.32
N GLY A 178 1.62 -4.15 -5.44
CA GLY A 178 0.55 -4.77 -4.67
C GLY A 178 -0.64 -5.25 -5.51
N THR A 179 -1.04 -4.48 -6.53
CA THR A 179 -2.18 -4.87 -7.40
C THR A 179 -1.84 -5.96 -8.41
N LYS A 180 -0.55 -6.17 -8.70
CA LYS A 180 -0.09 -7.14 -9.70
C LYS A 180 0.70 -8.32 -9.11
N THR A 181 0.87 -8.40 -7.80
CA THR A 181 1.62 -9.49 -7.16
C THR A 181 0.71 -10.32 -6.27
N VAL A 182 0.77 -11.65 -6.40
CA VAL A 182 0.02 -12.58 -5.52
C VAL A 182 0.42 -12.31 -4.06
N PRO A 183 -0.51 -11.91 -3.19
CA PRO A 183 -0.22 -11.65 -1.79
C PRO A 183 0.28 -12.89 -1.04
N TYR A 184 1.18 -12.69 -0.08
CA TYR A 184 1.61 -13.78 0.78
C TYR A 184 0.49 -14.23 1.73
N PRO A 185 0.44 -15.51 2.13
CA PRO A 185 -0.49 -15.97 3.16
C PRO A 185 -0.14 -15.36 4.52
N ILE A 186 -1.14 -15.19 5.38
CA ILE A 186 -0.93 -14.81 6.79
C ILE A 186 -0.37 -16.05 7.52
N GLY A 187 0.76 -15.91 8.21
CA GLY A 187 1.33 -16.98 9.05
C GLY A 187 2.64 -17.58 8.54
N GLU A 188 3.12 -17.21 7.35
CA GLU A 188 4.51 -17.46 7.00
C GLU A 188 5.41 -16.54 7.83
N LYS A 189 6.22 -17.11 8.72
CA LYS A 189 7.28 -16.38 9.42
C LYS A 189 8.13 -15.70 8.35
N SER A 190 8.27 -14.37 8.40
CA SER A 190 9.30 -13.72 7.59
C SER A 190 10.62 -14.31 8.02
N GLU A 191 11.31 -15.02 7.12
CA GLU A 191 12.69 -15.38 7.36
C GLU A 191 13.43 -14.06 7.66
N ARG A 192 13.98 -13.96 8.87
CA ARG A 192 14.94 -12.90 9.17
C ARG A 192 15.97 -12.96 8.06
N ARG A 193 16.25 -11.83 7.42
CA ARG A 193 17.32 -11.72 6.43
C ARG A 193 18.53 -12.49 6.98
N PRO A 194 18.99 -13.58 6.33
CA PRO A 194 20.21 -14.22 6.78
C PRO A 194 21.31 -13.14 6.79
N PRO A 195 22.22 -13.14 7.78
CA PRO A 195 23.33 -12.20 7.77
C PRO A 195 23.99 -12.29 6.39
N ASN A 196 24.26 -11.12 5.80
CA ASN A 196 24.84 -10.99 4.47
C ASN A 196 25.96 -12.05 4.33
N PRO A 197 25.83 -13.07 3.48
CA PRO A 197 26.95 -13.96 3.23
C PRO A 197 28.04 -13.04 2.70
N GLU A 198 29.19 -13.03 3.38
CA GLU A 198 30.36 -12.30 2.93
C GLU A 198 30.47 -12.46 1.41
N LYS A 199 30.51 -11.33 0.69
CA LYS A 199 30.64 -11.33 -0.76
C LYS A 199 31.92 -12.09 -1.10
N LYS A 200 31.80 -13.39 -1.39
CA LYS A 200 32.89 -14.14 -2.00
C LYS A 200 33.05 -13.55 -3.39
N PRO A 201 34.22 -13.02 -3.74
CA PRO A 201 34.45 -12.50 -5.07
C PRO A 201 34.22 -13.60 -6.10
N TRP A 202 33.61 -13.24 -7.22
CA TRP A 202 33.14 -14.13 -8.30
C TRP A 202 34.24 -14.94 -9.00
N TYR A 203 35.51 -14.82 -8.56
CA TYR A 203 36.69 -15.45 -9.14
C TYR A 203 37.34 -16.54 -8.28
N LYS A 204 36.70 -17.02 -7.20
CA LYS A 204 37.14 -18.24 -6.52
C LYS A 204 36.22 -19.41 -6.85
N LEU A 205 36.59 -20.15 -7.90
CA LEU A 205 36.12 -21.49 -8.19
C LEU A 205 36.90 -22.48 -7.32
N TRP A 206 36.35 -22.84 -6.18
CA TRP A 206 36.51 -24.15 -5.54
C TRP A 206 35.41 -24.33 -4.48
#